data_AF-A0A1Q3SFT9-F1
#
_entry.id   AF-A0A1Q3SFT9-F1
#
_cell.length_a   1.000
_cell.length_b   1.000
_cell.length_c   1.000
_cell.angle_alpha   90.00
_cell.angle_beta   90.00
_cell.angle_gamma   90.00
#
_symmetry.space_group_name_H-M   'P 1'
#
loop_
_entity.id
_entity.type
_entity.pdbx_description
1 polymer ?
#
loop_
_entity_poly.entity_id
_entity_poly.type
_entity_poly.pdbx_seq_one_letter_code
_entity_poly.pdbx_strand_id
1 'polypeptide(L)'
;MNISEHDSITLMQQEANREIVESLYQHNFINQDAKDHVLELLYPHHQWGYWTSKILQTLGFILLITGMVYFFAFNWERMSPAYKLISIEAALICCVAGAWAFSLSRLVGQLFLTGACVLVGIFLAVFGQIYQTGADAYQLFLIWTLLTLPWVCIGQFSPLWFAWIVLLNITVILSWEQTFLPKRGDFHIDAILIGLNTFILFLREYLCAQDREWLQARAYRILLAIAILLLALISIETMITTYSLTNKSLVASTCLGVLIHLIFLAFYRYKVIDMWVFSATIISIAIILCSIANRIIFKYSISDVTQWSLMSLAVMIIFATAVYVLRKSSPPPLPKEGLIS
;
A
#
# COMPACT_ATOMS: atom_id res chain seq x y z
N MET A 1 55.39 -12.57 -21.41
CA MET A 1 55.35 -12.18 -19.99
C MET A 1 54.44 -13.18 -19.30
N ASN A 2 54.94 -13.88 -18.29
CA ASN A 2 54.33 -15.09 -17.73
C ASN A 2 53.15 -14.70 -16.84
N ILE A 3 51.91 -14.82 -17.33
CA ILE A 3 50.74 -14.72 -16.47
C ILE A 3 50.81 -15.91 -15.52
N SER A 4 50.83 -15.65 -14.22
CA SER A 4 50.87 -16.70 -13.23
C SER A 4 49.61 -17.58 -13.36
N GLU A 5 49.75 -18.89 -13.18
CA GLU A 5 48.64 -19.85 -13.26
C GLU A 5 47.49 -19.52 -12.28
N HIS A 6 47.75 -18.66 -11.30
CA HIS A 6 46.79 -18.17 -10.31
C HIS A 6 45.90 -17.03 -10.86
N ASP A 7 46.44 -16.16 -11.73
CA ASP A 7 45.68 -15.04 -12.32
C ASP A 7 44.72 -15.52 -13.43
N SER A 8 45.08 -16.58 -14.16
CA SER A 8 44.23 -17.18 -15.19
C SER A 8 43.00 -17.89 -14.61
N ILE A 9 43.13 -18.52 -13.43
CA ILE A 9 42.02 -19.18 -12.73
C ILE A 9 41.01 -18.14 -12.19
N THR A 10 41.50 -16.98 -11.76
CA THR A 10 40.65 -15.90 -11.21
C THR A 10 39.78 -15.23 -12.28
N LEU A 11 40.31 -15.09 -13.51
CA LEU A 11 39.56 -14.58 -14.66
C LEU A 11 38.45 -15.53 -15.14
N MET A 12 38.63 -16.83 -14.98
CA MET A 12 37.65 -17.86 -15.39
C MET A 12 36.45 -17.97 -14.43
N GLN A 13 36.50 -17.33 -13.26
CA GLN A 13 35.43 -17.35 -12.25
C GLN A 13 34.61 -16.04 -12.18
N GLN A 14 35.05 -14.97 -12.83
CA GLN A 14 34.30 -13.71 -12.90
C GLN A 14 33.32 -13.71 -14.09
N GLU A 15 32.10 -13.21 -13.87
CA GLU A 15 31.16 -12.95 -14.97
C GLU A 15 31.78 -11.97 -15.96
N ALA A 16 31.80 -12.35 -17.24
CA ALA A 16 32.39 -11.54 -18.29
C ALA A 16 31.69 -10.18 -18.39
N ASN A 17 32.47 -9.10 -18.24
CA ASN A 17 31.98 -7.73 -18.29
C ASN A 17 32.73 -6.92 -19.36
N ARG A 18 32.21 -5.74 -19.71
CA ARG A 18 32.80 -4.88 -20.75
C ARG A 18 34.26 -4.52 -20.49
N GLU A 19 34.63 -4.25 -19.23
CA GLU A 19 35.99 -3.85 -18.84
C GLU A 19 37.02 -4.98 -19.07
N ILE A 20 36.64 -6.23 -18.77
CA ILE A 20 37.50 -7.41 -19.01
C ILE A 20 37.73 -7.60 -20.51
N VAL A 21 36.68 -7.45 -21.33
CA VAL A 21 36.77 -7.59 -22.79
C VAL A 21 37.63 -6.48 -23.39
N GLU A 22 37.50 -5.24 -22.91
CA GLU A 22 38.36 -4.13 -23.35
C GLU A 22 39.82 -4.30 -22.89
N SER A 23 40.06 -4.82 -21.68
CA SER A 23 41.40 -5.13 -21.18
C SER A 23 42.08 -6.23 -21.99
N LEU A 24 41.36 -7.30 -22.35
CA LEU A 24 41.88 -8.38 -23.18
C LEU A 24 42.26 -7.91 -24.59
N TYR A 25 41.50 -6.96 -25.15
CA TYR A 25 41.83 -6.34 -26.42
C TYR A 25 43.07 -5.44 -26.32
N GLN A 26 43.17 -4.60 -25.28
CA GLN A 26 44.32 -3.71 -25.05
C GLN A 26 45.64 -4.47 -24.88
N HIS A 27 45.59 -5.66 -24.29
CA HIS A 27 46.75 -6.54 -24.12
C HIS A 27 47.00 -7.49 -25.30
N ASN A 28 46.31 -7.30 -26.44
CA ASN A 28 46.43 -8.12 -27.67
C ASN A 28 46.09 -9.61 -27.48
N PHE A 29 45.28 -9.98 -26.48
CA PHE A 29 44.81 -11.36 -26.29
C PHE A 29 43.62 -11.70 -27.20
N ILE A 30 42.84 -10.71 -27.62
CA ILE A 30 41.74 -10.87 -28.57
C ILE A 30 41.87 -9.84 -29.70
N ASN A 31 41.47 -10.22 -30.91
CA ASN A 31 41.42 -9.31 -32.05
C ASN A 31 40.13 -8.45 -32.03
N GLN A 32 40.07 -7.43 -32.88
CA GLN A 32 38.93 -6.52 -32.95
C GLN A 32 37.62 -7.26 -33.27
N ASP A 33 37.66 -8.24 -34.18
CA ASP A 33 36.47 -9.04 -34.54
C ASP A 33 35.95 -9.87 -33.36
N ALA A 34 36.84 -10.49 -32.58
CA ALA A 34 36.44 -11.25 -31.39
C ALA A 34 35.92 -10.34 -30.27
N LYS A 35 36.50 -9.15 -30.10
CA LYS A 35 35.97 -8.14 -29.17
C LYS A 35 34.54 -7.77 -29.52
N ASP A 36 34.28 -7.46 -30.78
CA ASP A 36 32.96 -7.01 -31.24
C ASP A 36 31.93 -8.15 -31.11
N HIS A 37 32.31 -9.39 -31.43
CA HIS A 37 31.46 -10.57 -31.25
C HIS A 37 31.12 -10.87 -29.79
N VAL A 38 32.09 -10.75 -28.87
CA VAL A 38 31.88 -10.97 -27.44
C VAL A 38 31.03 -9.86 -26.82
N LEU A 39 31.20 -8.61 -27.24
CA LEU A 39 30.34 -7.51 -26.77
C LEU A 39 28.90 -7.64 -27.27
N GLU A 40 28.69 -8.16 -28.48
CA GLU A 40 27.36 -8.46 -29.01
C GLU A 40 26.65 -9.57 -28.21
N LEU A 41 27.39 -10.59 -27.76
CA LEU A 41 26.88 -11.66 -26.90
C LEU A 41 26.56 -11.17 -25.48
N LEU A 42 27.37 -10.27 -24.91
CA LEU A 42 27.20 -9.75 -23.55
C LEU A 42 26.12 -8.65 -23.45
N TYR A 43 26.00 -7.79 -24.46
CA TYR A 43 25.07 -6.67 -24.49
C TYR A 43 24.25 -6.68 -25.77
N PRO A 44 23.36 -7.66 -25.93
CA PRO A 44 22.71 -7.84 -27.21
C PRO A 44 21.72 -6.69 -27.46
N HIS A 45 21.94 -5.96 -28.56
CA HIS A 45 21.25 -4.72 -28.92
C HIS A 45 19.71 -4.82 -29.01
N HIS A 46 19.16 -6.04 -29.06
CA HIS A 46 17.71 -6.30 -29.13
C HIS A 46 16.93 -5.89 -27.86
N GLN A 47 17.59 -5.77 -26.69
CA GLN A 47 16.91 -5.40 -25.44
C GLN A 47 16.44 -3.94 -25.45
N TRP A 48 17.17 -3.05 -26.12
CA TRP A 48 16.78 -1.64 -26.30
C TRP A 48 15.49 -1.51 -27.14
N GLY A 49 15.35 -2.32 -28.19
CA GLY A 49 14.15 -2.33 -29.03
C GLY A 49 12.91 -2.79 -28.26
N TYR A 50 13.04 -3.83 -27.43
CA TYR A 50 11.94 -4.31 -26.59
C TYR A 50 11.53 -3.29 -25.52
N TRP A 51 12.50 -2.69 -24.82
CA TRP A 51 12.25 -1.64 -23.83
C TRP A 51 11.58 -0.41 -24.45
N THR A 52 12.11 0.05 -25.60
CA THR A 52 11.54 1.17 -26.36
C THR A 52 10.11 0.83 -26.82
N SER A 53 9.88 -0.38 -27.32
CA SER A 53 8.53 -0.84 -27.70
C SER A 53 7.56 -0.82 -26.52
N LYS A 54 7.98 -1.25 -25.33
CA LYS A 54 7.13 -1.20 -24.14
C LYS A 54 6.82 0.23 -23.71
N ILE A 55 7.78 1.13 -23.79
CA ILE A 55 7.55 2.56 -23.51
C ILE A 55 6.59 3.16 -24.52
N LEU A 56 6.80 2.94 -25.83
CA LEU A 56 5.91 3.47 -26.86
C LEU A 56 4.49 2.90 -26.74
N GLN A 57 4.33 1.62 -26.43
CA GLN A 57 3.02 1.01 -26.17
C GLN A 57 2.33 1.64 -24.97
N THR A 58 3.07 1.81 -23.87
CA THR A 58 2.54 2.42 -22.64
C THR A 58 2.16 3.87 -22.87
N LEU A 59 3.02 4.63 -23.55
CA LEU A 59 2.78 6.03 -23.89
C LEU A 59 1.59 6.19 -24.84
N GLY A 60 1.49 5.34 -25.87
CA GLY A 60 0.36 5.30 -26.78
C GLY A 60 -0.96 5.00 -26.05
N PHE A 61 -0.95 4.02 -25.15
CA PHE A 61 -2.13 3.70 -24.33
C PHE A 61 -2.52 4.87 -23.41
N ILE A 62 -1.56 5.51 -22.75
CA ILE A 62 -1.81 6.70 -21.91
C ILE A 62 -2.40 7.82 -22.76
N LEU A 63 -1.81 8.14 -23.92
CA LEU A 63 -2.31 9.18 -24.81
C LEU A 63 -3.74 8.90 -25.30
N LEU A 64 -4.08 7.64 -25.59
CA LEU A 64 -5.44 7.25 -25.96
C LEU A 64 -6.43 7.46 -24.80
N ILE A 65 -6.08 7.03 -23.58
CA ILE A 65 -6.92 7.27 -22.39
C ILE A 65 -7.07 8.77 -22.16
N THR A 66 -5.98 9.52 -22.20
CA THR A 66 -5.99 10.98 -22.01
C THR A 66 -6.85 11.67 -23.08
N GLY A 67 -6.71 11.28 -24.35
CA GLY A 67 -7.53 11.78 -25.44
C GLY A 67 -9.02 11.47 -25.24
N MET A 68 -9.35 10.26 -24.78
CA MET A 68 -10.72 9.88 -24.45
C MET A 68 -11.28 10.74 -23.31
N VAL A 69 -10.52 10.95 -22.22
CA VAL A 69 -10.91 11.81 -21.11
C VAL A 69 -11.15 13.26 -21.58
N TYR A 70 -10.23 13.83 -22.37
CA TYR A 70 -10.39 15.18 -22.92
C TYR A 70 -11.58 15.30 -23.87
N PHE A 71 -11.82 14.29 -24.70
CA PHE A 71 -12.99 14.27 -25.58
C PHE A 71 -14.29 14.36 -24.78
N PHE A 72 -14.45 13.54 -23.74
CA PHE A 72 -15.63 13.62 -22.87
C PHE A 72 -15.69 14.93 -22.10
N ALA A 73 -14.56 15.42 -21.57
CA ALA A 73 -14.50 16.67 -20.82
C ALA A 73 -14.89 17.88 -21.69
N PHE A 74 -14.35 17.99 -22.90
CA PHE A 74 -14.65 19.08 -23.83
C PHE A 74 -16.12 19.07 -24.29
N ASN A 75 -16.68 17.89 -24.51
CA ASN A 75 -18.08 17.75 -24.93
C ASN A 75 -19.07 17.70 -23.75
N TRP A 76 -18.59 17.67 -22.50
CA TRP A 76 -19.41 17.37 -21.33
C TRP A 76 -20.59 18.31 -21.15
N GLU A 77 -20.38 19.61 -21.32
CA GLU A 77 -21.42 20.62 -21.16
C GLU A 77 -22.51 20.49 -22.24
N ARG A 78 -22.13 20.09 -23.45
CA ARG A 78 -23.04 19.99 -24.61
C ARG A 78 -23.80 18.66 -24.67
N MET A 79 -23.33 17.63 -23.96
CA MET A 79 -23.97 16.32 -23.92
C MET A 79 -25.27 16.37 -23.12
N SER A 80 -26.35 15.83 -23.69
CA SER A 80 -27.61 15.68 -22.95
C SER A 80 -27.43 14.75 -21.75
N PRO A 81 -28.23 14.90 -20.68
CA PRO A 81 -28.21 14.01 -19.53
C PRO A 81 -28.33 12.52 -19.89
N ALA A 82 -29.19 12.20 -20.85
CA ALA A 82 -29.39 10.82 -21.32
C ALA A 82 -28.11 10.26 -21.97
N TYR A 83 -27.42 11.03 -22.83
CA TYR A 83 -26.19 10.56 -23.45
C TYR A 83 -25.08 10.28 -22.44
N LYS A 84 -24.96 11.11 -21.39
CA LYS A 84 -24.00 10.88 -20.30
C LYS A 84 -24.27 9.55 -19.63
N LEU A 85 -25.50 9.30 -19.19
CA LEU A 85 -25.87 8.07 -18.49
C LEU A 85 -25.77 6.84 -19.39
N ILE A 86 -26.29 6.90 -20.62
CA ILE A 86 -26.23 5.79 -21.58
C ILE A 86 -24.79 5.42 -21.90
N SER A 87 -23.88 6.40 -22.03
CA SER A 87 -22.46 6.10 -22.28
C SER A 87 -21.79 5.33 -21.14
N ILE A 88 -22.14 5.69 -19.89
CA ILE A 88 -21.61 5.01 -18.69
C ILE A 88 -22.24 3.63 -18.55
N GLU A 89 -23.56 3.49 -18.77
CA GLU A 89 -24.26 2.20 -18.75
C GLU A 89 -23.76 1.26 -19.84
N ALA A 90 -23.53 1.75 -21.06
CA ALA A 90 -22.97 0.95 -22.14
C ALA A 90 -21.55 0.45 -21.79
N ALA A 91 -20.71 1.32 -21.23
CA ALA A 91 -19.39 0.93 -20.73
C ALA A 91 -19.49 -0.11 -19.61
N LEU A 92 -20.45 0.06 -18.68
CA LEU A 92 -20.69 -0.87 -17.58
C LEU A 92 -21.09 -2.25 -18.11
N ILE A 93 -22.03 -2.32 -19.06
CA ILE A 93 -22.45 -3.57 -19.71
C ILE A 93 -21.26 -4.22 -20.42
N CYS A 94 -20.45 -3.46 -21.15
CA CYS A 94 -19.22 -3.97 -21.78
C CYS A 94 -18.24 -4.56 -20.76
N CYS A 95 -18.06 -3.91 -19.60
CA CYS A 95 -17.22 -4.43 -18.53
C CYS A 95 -17.78 -5.73 -17.92
N VAL A 96 -19.09 -5.81 -17.69
CA VAL A 96 -19.74 -7.04 -17.20
C VAL A 96 -19.59 -8.17 -18.21
N ALA A 97 -19.89 -7.90 -19.48
CA ALA A 97 -19.76 -8.87 -20.56
C ALA A 97 -18.30 -9.34 -20.72
N GLY A 98 -17.33 -8.43 -20.60
CA GLY A 98 -15.90 -8.75 -20.62
C GLY A 98 -15.49 -9.63 -19.42
N ALA A 99 -15.98 -9.32 -18.21
CA ALA A 99 -15.71 -10.13 -17.02
C ALA A 99 -16.24 -11.56 -17.18
N TRP A 100 -17.42 -11.70 -17.80
CA TRP A 100 -18.01 -13.01 -18.10
C TRP A 100 -17.26 -13.75 -19.21
N ALA A 101 -16.95 -13.07 -20.33
CA ALA A 101 -16.31 -13.67 -21.49
C ALA A 101 -14.86 -14.12 -21.23
N PHE A 102 -14.09 -13.36 -20.45
CA PHE A 102 -12.67 -13.65 -20.20
C PHE A 102 -12.44 -14.52 -18.95
N SER A 103 -13.50 -14.90 -18.22
CA SER A 103 -13.46 -15.62 -16.94
C SER A 103 -12.80 -14.85 -15.79
N LEU A 104 -13.38 -14.93 -14.61
CA LEU A 104 -12.85 -14.34 -13.37
C LEU A 104 -11.61 -15.06 -12.83
N SER A 105 -11.25 -16.22 -13.39
CA SER A 105 -9.98 -16.90 -13.10
C SER A 105 -8.77 -16.24 -13.78
N ARG A 106 -9.00 -15.34 -14.75
CA ARG A 106 -7.94 -14.62 -15.46
C ARG A 106 -7.89 -13.16 -15.02
N LEU A 107 -6.69 -12.60 -14.97
CA LEU A 107 -6.47 -11.19 -14.66
C LEU A 107 -7.35 -10.27 -15.51
N VAL A 108 -7.50 -10.56 -16.81
CA VAL A 108 -8.33 -9.76 -17.73
C VAL A 108 -9.78 -9.70 -17.28
N GLY A 109 -10.40 -10.83 -16.90
CA GLY A 109 -11.78 -10.84 -16.40
C GLY A 109 -11.92 -10.11 -15.06
N GLN A 110 -10.93 -10.25 -14.17
CA GLN A 110 -10.88 -9.50 -12.90
C GLN A 110 -10.75 -7.99 -13.09
N LEU A 111 -9.97 -7.55 -14.08
CA LEU A 111 -9.84 -6.14 -14.44
C LEU A 111 -11.14 -5.58 -15.02
N PHE A 112 -11.84 -6.35 -15.86
CA PHE A 112 -13.16 -5.97 -16.36
C PHE A 112 -14.19 -5.84 -15.22
N LEU A 113 -14.20 -6.77 -14.27
CA LEU A 113 -15.06 -6.69 -13.09
C LEU A 113 -14.72 -5.47 -12.21
N THR A 114 -13.43 -5.18 -12.06
CA THR A 114 -12.95 -3.99 -11.34
C THR A 114 -13.42 -2.70 -12.03
N GLY A 115 -13.30 -2.64 -13.36
CA GLY A 115 -13.81 -1.54 -14.17
C GLY A 115 -15.31 -1.33 -13.99
N ALA A 116 -16.09 -2.42 -13.94
CA ALA A 116 -17.52 -2.33 -13.68
C ALA A 116 -17.82 -1.76 -12.28
N CYS A 117 -17.13 -2.21 -11.23
CA CYS A 117 -17.28 -1.64 -9.89
C CYS A 117 -16.97 -0.14 -9.84
N VAL A 118 -15.97 0.33 -10.60
CA VAL A 118 -15.65 1.76 -10.71
C VAL A 118 -16.75 2.52 -11.46
N LEU A 119 -17.26 1.95 -12.57
CA LEU A 119 -18.32 2.56 -13.37
C LEU A 119 -19.65 2.71 -12.60
N VAL A 120 -19.95 1.81 -11.64
CA VAL A 120 -21.07 2.01 -10.71
C VAL A 120 -20.92 3.31 -9.93
N GLY A 121 -19.73 3.62 -9.42
CA GLY A 121 -19.46 4.87 -8.71
C GLY A 121 -19.57 6.10 -9.62
N ILE A 122 -19.02 6.01 -10.83
CA ILE A 122 -19.11 7.08 -11.84
C ILE A 122 -20.58 7.34 -12.20
N PHE A 123 -21.37 6.28 -12.40
CA PHE A 123 -22.80 6.39 -12.68
C PHE A 123 -23.52 7.14 -11.54
N LEU A 124 -23.32 6.74 -10.29
CA LEU A 124 -23.94 7.38 -9.13
C LEU A 124 -23.55 8.86 -9.01
N ALA A 125 -22.28 9.20 -9.26
CA ALA A 125 -21.80 10.58 -9.22
C ALA A 125 -22.44 11.44 -10.32
N VAL A 126 -22.49 10.94 -11.55
CA VAL A 126 -23.08 11.67 -12.69
C VAL A 126 -24.59 11.77 -12.55
N PHE A 127 -25.25 10.72 -12.04
CA PHE A 127 -26.67 10.74 -11.71
C PHE A 127 -26.99 11.81 -10.66
N GLY A 128 -26.23 11.85 -9.56
CA GLY A 128 -26.37 12.88 -8.52
C GLY A 128 -26.15 14.29 -9.04
N GLN A 129 -25.19 14.49 -9.96
CA GLN A 129 -24.94 15.76 -10.62
C GLN A 129 -26.10 16.20 -11.52
N ILE A 130 -26.63 15.30 -12.35
CA ILE A 130 -27.70 15.60 -13.32
C ILE A 130 -29.01 15.93 -12.60
N TYR A 131 -29.40 15.09 -11.65
CA TYR A 131 -30.72 15.18 -11.00
C TYR A 131 -30.70 15.98 -9.71
N GLN A 132 -29.52 16.50 -9.29
CA GLN A 132 -29.35 17.31 -8.09
C GLN A 132 -30.14 16.73 -6.90
N THR A 133 -29.89 15.46 -6.59
CA THR A 133 -30.70 14.69 -5.64
C THR A 133 -30.69 15.26 -4.20
N GLY A 134 -29.87 16.28 -3.94
CA GLY A 134 -29.68 16.87 -2.60
C GLY A 134 -29.11 15.87 -1.59
N ALA A 135 -28.69 14.68 -2.05
CA ALA A 135 -28.18 13.62 -1.20
C ALA A 135 -26.78 13.97 -0.71
N ASP A 136 -26.54 13.72 0.57
CA ASP A 136 -25.22 13.83 1.16
C ASP A 136 -24.21 12.91 0.47
N ALA A 137 -22.94 13.30 0.43
CA ALA A 137 -21.90 12.51 -0.24
C ALA A 137 -21.81 11.08 0.34
N TYR A 138 -21.99 10.91 1.65
CA TYR A 138 -21.93 9.59 2.27
C TYR A 138 -22.96 8.61 1.69
N GLN A 139 -24.14 9.08 1.25
CA GLN A 139 -25.18 8.22 0.70
C GLN A 139 -24.75 7.64 -0.64
N LEU A 140 -24.07 8.43 -1.48
CA LEU A 140 -23.48 7.96 -2.74
C LEU A 140 -22.48 6.84 -2.46
N PHE A 141 -21.54 7.07 -1.55
CA PHE A 141 -20.50 6.09 -1.21
C PHE A 141 -21.08 4.83 -0.54
N LEU A 142 -22.14 4.97 0.26
CA LEU A 142 -22.86 3.85 0.86
C LEU A 142 -23.53 2.98 -0.20
N ILE A 143 -24.30 3.57 -1.11
CA ILE A 143 -24.95 2.84 -2.20
C ILE A 143 -23.89 2.18 -3.09
N TRP A 144 -22.81 2.89 -3.41
CA TRP A 144 -21.69 2.34 -4.19
C TRP A 144 -21.06 1.12 -3.50
N THR A 145 -20.78 1.22 -2.21
CA THR A 145 -20.21 0.12 -1.40
C THR A 145 -21.12 -1.10 -1.39
N LEU A 146 -22.42 -0.89 -1.19
CA LEU A 146 -23.41 -1.97 -1.12
C LEU A 146 -23.62 -2.66 -2.48
N LEU A 147 -23.74 -1.90 -3.56
CA LEU A 147 -23.95 -2.44 -4.90
C LEU A 147 -22.74 -3.24 -5.42
N THR A 148 -21.53 -2.85 -5.01
CA THR A 148 -20.29 -3.52 -5.46
C THR A 148 -19.86 -4.69 -4.59
N LEU A 149 -20.41 -4.85 -3.37
CA LEU A 149 -20.03 -5.94 -2.47
C LEU A 149 -20.23 -7.35 -3.08
N PRO A 150 -21.37 -7.70 -3.71
CA PRO A 150 -21.52 -9.03 -4.31
C PRO A 150 -20.47 -9.32 -5.38
N TRP A 151 -20.08 -8.29 -6.13
CA TRP A 151 -19.14 -8.39 -7.24
C TRP A 151 -17.73 -8.63 -6.70
N VAL A 152 -17.35 -7.92 -5.64
CA VAL A 152 -16.07 -8.12 -4.92
C VAL A 152 -15.97 -9.55 -4.38
N CYS A 153 -17.05 -10.07 -3.79
CA CYS A 153 -17.09 -11.44 -3.27
C CYS A 153 -16.92 -12.50 -4.36
N ILE A 154 -17.54 -12.31 -5.52
CA ILE A 154 -17.46 -13.26 -6.65
C ILE A 154 -16.11 -13.14 -7.39
N GLY A 155 -15.55 -11.93 -7.47
CA GLY A 155 -14.34 -11.63 -8.22
C GLY A 155 -13.06 -12.30 -7.71
N GLN A 156 -13.02 -12.63 -6.40
CA GLN A 156 -11.86 -13.24 -5.74
C GLN A 156 -10.52 -12.56 -6.12
N PHE A 157 -10.55 -11.23 -6.24
CA PHE A 157 -9.42 -10.44 -6.70
C PHE A 157 -8.98 -9.49 -5.58
N SER A 158 -7.78 -9.72 -5.04
CA SER A 158 -7.27 -9.01 -3.86
C SER A 158 -7.21 -7.49 -4.04
N PRO A 159 -6.74 -6.94 -5.19
CA PRO A 159 -6.77 -5.50 -5.43
C PRO A 159 -8.19 -4.91 -5.38
N LEU A 160 -9.18 -5.58 -5.98
CA LEU A 160 -10.57 -5.14 -5.96
C LEU A 160 -11.15 -5.19 -4.55
N TRP A 161 -10.89 -6.26 -3.81
CA TRP A 161 -11.30 -6.38 -2.40
C TRP A 161 -10.70 -5.28 -1.53
N PHE A 162 -9.41 -4.99 -1.69
CA PHE A 162 -8.77 -3.91 -0.95
C PHE A 162 -9.32 -2.53 -1.34
N ALA A 163 -9.55 -2.27 -2.62
CA ALA A 163 -10.20 -1.04 -3.09
C ALA A 163 -11.60 -0.88 -2.48
N TRP A 164 -12.36 -1.97 -2.36
CA TRP A 164 -13.66 -1.97 -1.70
C TRP A 164 -13.56 -1.67 -0.18
N ILE A 165 -12.52 -2.14 0.51
CA ILE A 165 -12.27 -1.77 1.91
C ILE A 165 -11.97 -0.28 2.05
N VAL A 166 -11.21 0.30 1.13
CA VAL A 166 -10.97 1.76 1.09
C VAL A 166 -12.28 2.50 0.89
N LEU A 167 -13.11 2.06 -0.05
CA LEU A 167 -14.44 2.61 -0.30
C LEU A 167 -15.35 2.55 0.94
N LEU A 168 -15.33 1.42 1.66
CA LEU A 168 -16.07 1.25 2.90
C LEU A 168 -15.58 2.21 4.00
N ASN A 169 -14.26 2.37 4.15
CA ASN A 169 -13.70 3.34 5.12
C ASN A 169 -14.11 4.78 4.79
N ILE A 170 -14.04 5.17 3.52
CA ILE A 170 -14.50 6.49 3.05
C ILE A 170 -15.99 6.68 3.38
N THR A 171 -16.81 5.67 3.12
CA THR A 171 -18.25 5.69 3.45
C THR A 171 -18.47 5.94 4.93
N VAL A 172 -17.76 5.22 5.81
CA VAL A 172 -17.89 5.36 7.26
C VAL A 172 -17.44 6.73 7.72
N ILE A 173 -16.30 7.24 7.23
CA ILE A 173 -15.78 8.58 7.55
C ILE A 173 -16.79 9.66 7.13
N LEU A 174 -17.27 9.64 5.89
CA LEU A 174 -18.24 10.62 5.41
C LEU A 174 -19.57 10.53 6.17
N SER A 175 -20.03 9.32 6.49
CA SER A 175 -21.26 9.15 7.29
C SER A 175 -21.10 9.78 8.68
N TRP A 176 -19.91 9.67 9.27
CA TRP A 176 -19.60 10.29 10.54
C TRP A 176 -19.62 11.81 10.45
N GLU A 177 -18.85 12.37 9.53
CA GLU A 177 -18.71 13.82 9.36
C GLU A 177 -20.03 14.51 9.01
N GLN A 178 -20.84 13.90 8.13
CA GLN A 178 -22.04 14.53 7.60
C GLN A 178 -23.28 14.27 8.47
N THR A 179 -23.39 13.11 9.11
CA THR A 179 -24.60 12.73 9.86
C THR A 179 -24.41 12.75 11.38
N PHE A 180 -23.30 12.19 11.88
CA PHE A 180 -23.16 11.91 13.31
C PHE A 180 -22.45 13.04 14.08
N LEU A 181 -21.39 13.62 13.52
CA LEU A 181 -20.63 14.69 14.15
C LEU A 181 -21.51 15.91 14.49
N PRO A 182 -22.37 16.43 13.58
CA PRO A 182 -23.25 17.55 13.89
C PRO A 182 -24.27 17.25 14.99
N LYS A 183 -24.58 15.97 15.22
CA LYS A 183 -25.60 15.52 16.19
C LYS A 183 -25.02 15.09 17.54
N ARG A 184 -23.76 14.63 17.58
CA ARG A 184 -23.13 14.02 18.76
C ARG A 184 -21.98 14.83 19.37
N GLY A 185 -21.61 15.96 18.77
CA GLY A 185 -20.55 16.84 19.28
C GLY A 185 -19.19 16.12 19.29
N ASP A 186 -18.50 16.15 20.42
CA ASP A 186 -17.09 15.72 20.59
C ASP A 186 -16.83 14.20 20.47
N PHE A 187 -17.71 13.41 19.87
CA PHE A 187 -17.49 11.97 19.75
C PHE A 187 -16.46 11.65 18.64
N HIS A 188 -15.48 10.80 18.93
CA HIS A 188 -14.42 10.41 18.01
C HIS A 188 -14.80 9.15 17.22
N ILE A 189 -14.54 9.16 15.91
CA ILE A 189 -14.82 8.03 15.02
C ILE A 189 -13.79 6.90 15.13
N ASP A 190 -12.63 7.20 15.72
CA ASP A 190 -11.44 6.34 15.62
C ASP A 190 -11.67 4.93 16.17
N ALA A 191 -12.39 4.78 17.29
CA ALA A 191 -12.76 3.46 17.82
C ALA A 191 -13.57 2.61 16.82
N ILE A 192 -14.47 3.23 16.05
CA ILE A 192 -15.29 2.55 15.05
C ILE A 192 -14.39 2.08 13.89
N LEU A 193 -13.51 2.96 13.40
CA LEU A 193 -12.60 2.62 12.31
C LEU A 193 -11.57 1.57 12.72
N ILE A 194 -11.01 1.66 13.92
CA ILE A 194 -10.09 0.64 14.48
C ILE A 194 -10.83 -0.70 14.57
N GLY A 195 -12.04 -0.72 15.14
CA GLY A 195 -12.85 -1.93 15.27
C GLY A 195 -13.17 -2.57 13.91
N LEU A 196 -13.63 -1.76 12.95
CA LEU A 196 -13.96 -2.20 11.60
C LEU A 196 -12.74 -2.80 10.88
N ASN A 197 -11.62 -2.08 10.82
CA ASN A 197 -10.44 -2.57 10.12
C ASN A 197 -9.79 -3.77 10.82
N THR A 198 -9.84 -3.81 12.16
CA THR A 198 -9.39 -5.00 12.92
C THR A 198 -10.25 -6.21 12.62
N PHE A 199 -11.57 -6.04 12.51
CA PHE A 199 -12.48 -7.12 12.12
C PHE A 199 -12.19 -7.61 10.69
N ILE A 200 -11.93 -6.70 9.75
CA ILE A 200 -11.56 -7.04 8.37
C ILE A 200 -10.23 -7.80 8.33
N LEU A 201 -9.22 -7.36 9.08
CA LEU A 201 -7.94 -8.04 9.19
C LEU A 201 -8.11 -9.44 9.80
N PHE A 202 -8.90 -9.57 10.86
CA PHE A 202 -9.25 -10.86 11.47
C PHE A 202 -9.92 -11.79 10.46
N LEU A 203 -10.94 -11.30 9.74
CA LEU A 203 -11.64 -12.07 8.72
C LEU A 203 -10.68 -12.53 7.61
N ARG A 204 -9.74 -11.66 7.20
CA ARG A 204 -8.71 -12.01 6.23
C ARG A 204 -7.79 -13.12 6.75
N GLU A 205 -7.29 -13.03 7.98
CA GLU A 205 -6.44 -14.09 8.56
C GLU A 205 -7.22 -15.41 8.70
N TYR A 206 -8.48 -15.35 9.10
CA TYR A 206 -9.37 -16.51 9.19
C TYR A 206 -9.61 -17.17 7.82
N LEU A 207 -9.90 -16.38 6.78
CA LEU A 207 -10.11 -16.90 5.43
C LEU A 207 -8.82 -17.43 4.79
N CYS A 208 -7.66 -16.81 5.10
CA CYS A 208 -6.37 -17.35 4.67
C CYS A 208 -6.06 -18.70 5.30
N ALA A 209 -6.47 -18.94 6.55
CA ALA A 209 -6.36 -20.23 7.20
C ALA A 209 -7.27 -21.32 6.60
N GLN A 210 -8.23 -20.93 5.74
CA GLN A 210 -9.08 -21.84 4.94
C GLN A 210 -8.59 -21.97 3.49
N ASP A 211 -7.29 -21.77 3.24
CA ASP A 211 -6.65 -21.93 1.92
C ASP A 211 -7.26 -21.07 0.80
N ARG A 212 -7.80 -19.89 1.13
CA ARG A 212 -8.22 -18.90 0.13
C ARG A 212 -7.00 -18.18 -0.46
N GLU A 213 -6.37 -18.78 -1.47
CA GLU A 213 -5.13 -18.30 -2.11
C GLU A 213 -5.17 -16.81 -2.49
N TRP A 214 -6.29 -16.33 -3.02
CA TRP A 214 -6.43 -14.95 -3.46
C TRP A 214 -6.30 -13.90 -2.34
N LEU A 215 -6.45 -14.27 -1.06
CA LEU A 215 -6.25 -13.34 0.07
C LEU A 215 -4.85 -13.43 0.68
N GLN A 216 -4.05 -14.43 0.31
CA GLN A 216 -2.80 -14.77 1.01
C GLN A 216 -1.68 -13.76 0.79
N ALA A 217 -1.78 -12.89 -0.22
CA ALA A 217 -0.80 -11.86 -0.49
C ALA A 217 -0.50 -11.01 0.75
N ARG A 218 0.76 -11.08 1.20
CA ARG A 218 1.25 -10.45 2.44
C ARG A 218 1.07 -8.94 2.47
N ALA A 219 1.14 -8.28 1.31
CA ALA A 219 1.01 -6.83 1.19
C ALA A 219 -0.29 -6.30 1.83
N TYR A 220 -1.42 -7.00 1.64
CA TYR A 220 -2.71 -6.55 2.17
C TYR A 220 -2.81 -6.66 3.69
N ARG A 221 -2.18 -7.68 4.31
CA ARG A 221 -2.02 -7.74 5.76
C ARG A 221 -1.26 -6.53 6.27
N ILE A 222 -0.12 -6.22 5.63
CA ILE A 222 0.74 -5.09 6.03
C ILE A 222 -0.02 -3.77 5.89
N LEU A 223 -0.71 -3.55 4.76
CA LEU A 223 -1.49 -2.32 4.52
C LEU A 223 -2.60 -2.14 5.56
N LEU A 224 -3.37 -3.19 5.85
CA LEU A 224 -4.42 -3.14 6.88
C LEU A 224 -3.84 -2.91 8.28
N ALA A 225 -2.74 -3.59 8.63
CA ALA A 225 -2.10 -3.42 9.92
C ALA A 225 -1.55 -1.99 10.10
N ILE A 226 -0.93 -1.42 9.06
CA ILE A 226 -0.47 -0.03 9.08
C ILE A 226 -1.65 0.93 9.24
N ALA A 227 -2.75 0.74 8.49
CA ALA A 227 -3.94 1.58 8.63
C ALA A 227 -4.52 1.55 10.06
N ILE A 228 -4.61 0.36 10.67
CA ILE A 228 -5.05 0.18 12.05
C ILE A 228 -4.10 0.86 13.04
N LEU A 229 -2.78 0.69 12.87
CA LEU A 229 -1.77 1.32 13.72
C LEU A 229 -1.81 2.85 13.62
N LEU A 230 -2.01 3.41 12.43
CA LEU A 230 -2.16 4.87 12.24
C LEU A 230 -3.39 5.42 12.95
N LEU A 231 -4.54 4.75 12.85
CA LEU A 231 -5.76 5.15 13.56
C LEU A 231 -5.59 5.08 15.08
N ALA A 232 -4.95 4.01 15.56
CA ALA A 232 -4.62 3.83 16.97
C ALA A 232 -3.65 4.91 17.46
N LEU A 233 -2.63 5.26 16.64
CA LEU A 233 -1.67 6.31 16.93
C LEU A 233 -2.36 7.68 17.04
N ILE A 234 -3.21 8.05 16.06
CA ILE A 234 -3.98 9.31 16.09
C ILE A 234 -4.81 9.41 17.37
N SER A 235 -5.49 8.32 17.77
CA SER A 235 -6.29 8.27 19.00
C SER A 235 -5.46 8.52 20.27
N ILE A 236 -4.27 7.92 20.35
CA ILE A 236 -3.37 8.04 21.50
C ILE A 236 -2.74 9.44 21.53
N GLU A 237 -2.27 9.95 20.39
CA GLU A 237 -1.68 11.29 20.27
C GLU A 237 -2.68 12.40 20.62
N THR A 238 -3.93 12.26 20.19
CA THR A 238 -5.00 13.20 20.53
C THR A 238 -5.25 13.24 22.04
N MET A 239 -5.20 12.09 22.72
CA MET A 239 -5.31 12.01 24.17
C MET A 239 -4.08 12.63 24.88
N ILE A 240 -2.88 12.39 24.35
CA ILE A 240 -1.64 12.96 24.90
C ILE A 240 -1.64 14.49 24.75
N THR A 241 -2.14 15.03 23.65
CA THR A 241 -2.12 16.49 23.41
C THR A 241 -3.26 17.22 24.14
N THR A 242 -4.49 16.71 24.04
CA THR A 242 -5.68 17.40 24.55
C THR A 242 -5.93 17.15 26.04
N TYR A 243 -5.54 15.98 26.55
CA TYR A 243 -5.77 15.55 27.94
C TYR A 243 -7.21 15.77 28.44
N SER A 244 -8.18 15.26 27.68
CA SER A 244 -9.59 15.34 28.06
C SER A 244 -10.11 13.97 28.52
N LEU A 245 -10.12 13.75 29.83
CA LEU A 245 -10.74 12.55 30.43
C LEU A 245 -12.28 12.62 30.44
N THR A 246 -12.85 13.80 30.22
CA THR A 246 -14.30 14.00 30.12
C THR A 246 -14.87 13.40 28.84
N ASN A 247 -14.06 13.35 27.78
CA ASN A 247 -14.46 12.76 26.51
C ASN A 247 -14.33 11.23 26.54
N LYS A 248 -15.41 10.55 26.92
CA LYS A 248 -15.46 9.08 27.01
C LYS A 248 -15.14 8.37 25.69
N SER A 249 -15.48 8.98 24.55
CA SER A 249 -15.22 8.39 23.23
C SER A 249 -13.73 8.40 22.89
N LEU A 250 -13.05 9.51 23.19
CA LEU A 250 -11.59 9.60 23.06
C LEU A 250 -10.91 8.58 23.98
N VAL A 251 -11.31 8.50 25.25
CA VAL A 251 -10.78 7.50 26.21
C VAL A 251 -10.96 6.08 25.68
N ALA A 252 -12.16 5.73 25.20
CA ALA A 252 -12.42 4.41 24.63
C ALA A 252 -11.55 4.11 23.41
N SER A 253 -11.40 5.08 22.49
CA SER A 253 -10.56 4.97 21.29
C SER A 253 -9.08 4.79 21.66
N THR A 254 -8.59 5.55 22.63
CA THR A 254 -7.22 5.41 23.16
C THR A 254 -7.00 4.05 23.82
N CYS A 255 -7.92 3.58 24.67
CA CYS A 255 -7.84 2.26 25.29
C CYS A 255 -7.80 1.14 24.25
N LEU A 256 -8.65 1.23 23.22
CA LEU A 256 -8.65 0.30 22.10
C LEU A 256 -7.34 0.38 21.32
N GLY A 257 -6.83 1.59 21.05
CA GLY A 257 -5.54 1.79 20.38
C GLY A 257 -4.38 1.14 21.13
N VAL A 258 -4.30 1.32 22.46
CA VAL A 258 -3.27 0.66 23.29
C VAL A 258 -3.42 -0.86 23.25
N LEU A 259 -4.65 -1.36 23.38
CA LEU A 259 -4.93 -2.80 23.30
C LEU A 259 -4.47 -3.39 21.97
N ILE A 260 -4.73 -2.71 20.86
CA ILE A 260 -4.30 -3.14 19.52
C ILE A 260 -2.77 -3.20 19.40
N HIS A 261 -2.04 -2.22 19.93
CA HIS A 261 -0.57 -2.27 19.94
C HIS A 261 -0.05 -3.49 20.72
N LEU A 262 -0.65 -3.81 21.88
CA LEU A 262 -0.29 -4.99 22.66
C LEU A 262 -0.61 -6.29 21.91
N ILE A 263 -1.80 -6.37 21.30
CA ILE A 263 -2.21 -7.53 20.50
C ILE A 263 -1.25 -7.72 19.32
N PHE A 264 -0.94 -6.66 18.56
CA PHE A 264 -0.06 -6.77 17.40
C PHE A 264 1.36 -7.16 17.81
N LEU A 265 1.87 -6.61 18.91
CA LEU A 265 3.18 -6.96 19.45
C LEU A 265 3.26 -8.44 19.83
N ALA A 266 2.24 -8.99 20.49
CA ALA A 266 2.21 -10.40 20.87
C ALA A 266 1.92 -11.33 19.68
N PHE A 267 0.89 -11.02 18.89
CA PHE A 267 0.38 -11.87 17.82
C PHE A 267 1.39 -11.98 16.67
N TYR A 268 1.92 -10.87 16.16
CA TYR A 268 2.87 -10.89 15.05
C TYR A 268 4.29 -11.27 15.45
N ARG A 269 4.58 -11.33 16.76
CA ARG A 269 5.83 -11.88 17.29
C ARG A 269 5.78 -13.39 17.46
N TYR A 270 4.71 -13.91 18.06
CA TYR A 270 4.67 -15.29 18.55
C TYR A 270 3.76 -16.23 17.76
N LYS A 271 2.75 -15.73 17.04
CA LYS A 271 1.79 -16.55 16.29
C LYS A 271 2.03 -16.48 14.79
N VAL A 272 1.98 -15.29 14.21
CA VAL A 272 2.16 -15.06 12.78
C VAL A 272 3.45 -14.27 12.64
N ILE A 273 4.58 -14.96 12.50
CA ILE A 273 5.93 -14.36 12.50
C ILE A 273 6.08 -13.42 11.29
N ASP A 274 5.61 -12.18 11.44
CA ASP A 274 5.60 -11.17 10.39
C ASP A 274 6.39 -9.95 10.86
N MET A 275 7.68 -9.96 10.49
CA MET A 275 8.63 -8.93 10.94
C MET A 275 8.23 -7.52 10.48
N TRP A 276 7.54 -7.36 9.35
CA TRP A 276 7.15 -6.03 8.86
C TRP A 276 6.09 -5.40 9.75
N VAL A 277 5.05 -6.17 10.10
CA VAL A 277 4.00 -5.67 11.01
C VAL A 277 4.53 -5.48 12.42
N PHE A 278 5.41 -6.39 12.88
CA PHE A 278 6.10 -6.24 14.16
C PHE A 278 6.96 -4.96 14.20
N SER A 279 7.77 -4.71 13.17
CA SER A 279 8.57 -3.48 13.05
C SER A 279 7.71 -2.23 13.00
N ALA A 280 6.62 -2.22 12.23
CA ALA A 280 5.69 -1.10 12.20
C ALA A 280 5.06 -0.82 13.58
N THR A 281 4.73 -1.88 14.34
CA THR A 281 4.21 -1.76 15.70
C THR A 281 5.24 -1.16 16.66
N ILE A 282 6.51 -1.59 16.59
CA ILE A 282 7.60 -1.05 17.41
C ILE A 282 7.86 0.43 17.08
N ILE A 283 7.84 0.80 15.79
CA ILE A 283 7.97 2.20 15.37
C ILE A 283 6.80 3.04 15.92
N SER A 284 5.56 2.55 15.83
CA SER A 284 4.39 3.25 16.38
C SER A 284 4.52 3.47 17.89
N ILE A 285 4.97 2.44 18.64
CA ILE A 285 5.24 2.56 20.09
C ILE A 285 6.36 3.58 20.36
N ALA A 286 7.43 3.59 19.57
CA ALA A 286 8.50 4.57 19.70
C ALA A 286 8.00 6.01 19.54
N ILE A 287 7.10 6.26 18.57
CA ILE A 287 6.47 7.57 18.37
C ILE A 287 5.65 7.97 19.60
N ILE A 288 4.80 7.07 20.11
CA ILE A 288 4.00 7.31 21.33
C ILE A 288 4.90 7.65 22.52
N LEU A 289 6.00 6.92 22.71
CA LEU A 289 6.96 7.18 23.78
C LEU A 289 7.64 8.54 23.63
N CYS A 290 7.98 8.95 22.41
CA CYS A 290 8.50 10.29 22.13
C CYS A 290 7.51 11.38 22.52
N SER A 291 6.22 11.21 22.20
CA SER A 291 5.17 12.17 22.54
C SER A 291 4.92 12.25 24.05
N ILE A 292 4.99 11.12 24.76
CA ILE A 292 4.95 11.10 26.23
C ILE A 292 6.17 11.81 26.83
N ALA A 293 7.38 11.52 26.34
CA ALA A 293 8.61 12.18 26.78
C ALA A 293 8.55 13.69 26.56
N ASN A 294 8.11 14.12 25.38
CA ASN A 294 7.88 15.52 25.05
C ASN A 294 6.93 16.16 26.07
N ARG A 295 5.78 15.54 26.34
CA ARG A 295 4.82 16.07 27.30
C ARG A 295 5.37 16.19 28.73
N ILE A 296 6.21 15.24 29.17
CA ILE A 296 6.83 15.27 30.49
C ILE A 296 7.89 16.37 30.58
N ILE A 297 8.78 16.46 29.58
CA ILE A 297 9.89 17.43 29.55
C ILE A 297 9.36 18.86 29.51
N PHE A 298 8.44 19.14 28.60
CA PHE A 298 7.87 20.47 28.40
C PHE A 298 6.83 20.87 29.47
N LYS A 299 6.47 19.97 30.39
CA LYS A 299 5.67 20.31 31.57
C LYS A 299 6.45 21.19 32.56
N TYR A 300 7.77 21.07 32.59
CA TYR A 300 8.63 21.82 33.50
C TYR A 300 9.20 23.06 32.80
N SER A 301 9.06 24.22 33.44
CA SER A 301 9.57 25.50 32.92
C SER A 301 11.08 25.65 33.16
N ILE A 302 11.88 24.89 32.40
CA ILE A 302 13.35 24.98 32.33
C ILE A 302 13.73 25.79 31.08
N SER A 303 15.00 26.17 30.91
CA SER A 303 15.46 26.83 29.68
C SER A 303 15.19 25.99 28.42
N ASP A 304 14.82 26.67 27.33
CA ASP A 304 14.50 26.04 26.04
C ASP A 304 15.64 25.12 25.56
N VAL A 305 16.89 25.56 25.71
CA VAL A 305 18.08 24.79 25.32
C VAL A 305 18.14 23.45 26.06
N THR A 306 17.81 23.43 27.35
CA THR A 306 17.78 22.20 28.14
C THR A 306 16.61 21.30 27.74
N GLN A 307 15.43 21.85 27.45
CA GLN A 307 14.28 21.05 27.00
C GLN A 307 14.55 20.35 25.67
N TRP A 308 15.07 21.08 24.67
CA TRP A 308 15.38 20.51 23.34
C TRP A 308 16.53 19.50 23.39
N SER A 309 17.55 19.71 24.21
CA SER A 309 18.64 18.73 24.38
C SER A 309 18.17 17.45 25.07
N LEU A 310 17.33 17.55 26.11
CA LEU A 310 16.70 16.40 26.74
C LEU A 310 15.78 15.63 25.76
N MET A 311 15.04 16.34 24.93
CA MET A 311 14.19 15.71 23.90
C MET A 311 15.03 14.94 22.87
N SER A 312 16.14 15.52 22.39
CA SER A 312 17.08 14.84 21.50
C SER A 312 17.64 13.55 22.14
N LEU A 313 18.06 13.61 23.40
CA LEU A 313 18.52 12.45 24.15
C LEU A 313 17.43 11.38 24.27
N ALA A 314 16.20 11.78 24.59
CA ALA A 314 15.07 10.87 24.71
C ALA A 314 14.77 10.15 23.38
N VAL A 315 14.72 10.88 22.27
CA VAL A 315 14.54 10.30 20.92
C VAL A 315 15.64 9.29 20.60
N MET A 316 16.90 9.64 20.85
CA MET A 316 18.03 8.72 20.62
C MET A 316 17.90 7.44 21.44
N ILE A 317 17.58 7.53 22.73
CA ILE A 317 17.41 6.36 23.62
C ILE A 317 16.23 5.49 23.18
N ILE A 318 15.10 6.11 22.83
CA ILE A 318 13.89 5.39 22.41
C ILE A 318 14.15 4.61 21.12
N PHE A 319 14.70 5.28 20.09
CA PHE A 319 14.99 4.62 18.81
C PHE A 319 16.16 3.62 18.90
N ALA A 320 17.17 3.87 19.72
CA ALA A 320 18.23 2.89 19.97
C ALA A 320 17.68 1.61 20.62
N THR A 321 16.80 1.76 21.60
CA THR A 321 16.06 0.64 22.23
C THR A 321 15.19 -0.09 21.21
N ALA A 322 14.45 0.64 20.36
CA ALA A 322 13.62 0.05 19.32
C ALA A 322 14.46 -0.78 18.33
N VAL A 323 15.59 -0.25 17.86
CA VAL A 323 16.53 -0.97 16.97
C VAL A 323 17.12 -2.19 17.67
N TYR A 324 17.50 -2.07 18.94
CA TYR A 324 18.01 -3.20 19.73
C TYR A 324 16.98 -4.32 19.85
N VAL A 325 15.72 -3.99 20.19
CA VAL A 325 14.61 -4.95 20.28
C VAL A 325 14.37 -5.64 18.94
N LEU A 326 14.38 -4.89 17.83
CA LEU A 326 14.22 -5.46 16.49
C LEU A 326 15.36 -6.40 16.14
N ARG A 327 16.62 -6.00 16.35
CA ARG A 327 17.80 -6.84 16.07
C ARG A 327 17.80 -8.13 16.87
N LYS A 328 17.47 -8.06 18.16
CA LYS A 328 17.36 -9.25 19.04
C LYS A 328 16.21 -10.17 18.61
N SER A 329 15.18 -9.61 17.98
CA SER A 329 13.98 -10.35 17.58
C SER A 329 14.08 -10.95 16.17
N SER A 330 14.98 -10.45 15.32
CA SER A 330 15.25 -11.03 14.00
C SER A 330 15.75 -12.47 14.12
N PRO A 331 15.24 -13.42 13.30
CA PRO A 331 15.84 -14.75 13.22
C PRO A 331 17.30 -14.63 12.76
N PRO A 332 18.21 -15.52 13.24
CA PRO A 332 19.59 -15.52 12.78
C PRO A 332 19.63 -15.67 11.25
N PRO A 333 20.61 -15.05 10.55
CA PRO A 333 20.77 -15.26 9.13
C PRO A 333 20.92 -16.77 8.86
N LEU A 334 20.24 -17.26 7.82
CA LEU A 334 20.38 -18.65 7.38
C LEU A 334 21.89 -18.96 7.24
N PRO A 335 22.37 -20.10 7.77
CA PRO A 335 23.75 -20.50 7.52
C PRO A 335 23.99 -20.53 6.01
N LYS A 336 25.12 -19.96 5.57
CA LYS A 336 25.59 -20.10 4.20
C LYS A 336 25.92 -21.57 3.98
N GLU A 337 24.93 -22.38 3.64
CA GLU A 337 25.16 -23.76 3.24
C GLU A 337 25.93 -23.75 1.91
N GLY A 338 27.19 -24.21 2.00
CA GLY A 338 27.85 -25.01 0.96
C GLY A 338 28.11 -24.37 -0.40
N LEU A 339 29.05 -23.42 -0.48
CA LEU A 339 29.87 -23.22 -1.68
C LEU A 339 31.29 -23.70 -1.40
N ILE A 340 31.44 -24.97 -1.01
CA ILE A 340 32.72 -25.68 -1.01
C ILE A 340 32.43 -27.16 -1.34
N SER A 341 32.53 -27.50 -2.61
CA SER A 341 33.13 -28.75 -3.10
C SER A 341 33.32 -28.64 -4.61
#